data_AF-A0A925VY91-F1
#
_entry.id   AF-A0A925VY91-F1
#
_cell.length_a   1.000
_cell.length_b   1.000
_cell.length_c   1.000
_cell.angle_alpha   90.00
_cell.angle_beta   90.00
_cell.angle_gamma   90.00
#
_symmetry.space_group_name_H-M   'P 1'
#
loop_
_entity.id
_entity.type
_entity.pdbx_description
1 polymer ?
#
loop_
_entity_poly.entity_id
_entity_poly.type
_entity_poly.pdbx_seq_one_letter_code
_entity_poly.pdbx_strand_id
1 'polypeptide(L)'
;MAFTLGLAACTEDYKGGAACPELCPTQPTAFRDTTIDVVELDTTIAGFPTLGLAQSLLLASRKDTVESSIVLRFDVLPTAFTPNNGAVDTVTITKIDSVFLRVVIDSTGARGLTQVELQAYDVDTTELSPSSATIRSLFRPDRLIGSVPITTVAARDTVRIPLLKAVLEKKIADRARVRIGILLVGASSSQVRVLAFSANGIASPLLAFDPTTDTTYSPVAIAPNTTAGGTTAEELLAAAVASVAIKGTPDAGAQILSVGGFPSRRTYLRFNIPALILDSSSVVRAELLLTQVRSAGVDLNDTISVVPLIGATTSQLTDIRRSMDLAVEGLFAFPRVLALRVIPADSGVRRLNVLGALNNWSSLPAGTPKSLILRTANEGSEPGEFRFYSIEAPLSVRPRLRITFLPRVDRALP
;
A
#
# COMPACT_ATOMS: atom_id res chain seq x y z
N MET A 1 21.63 -20.70 -82.21
CA MET A 1 20.58 -19.66 -82.16
C MET A 1 20.29 -19.42 -80.69
N ALA A 2 20.73 -18.29 -80.15
CA ALA A 2 20.82 -18.02 -78.71
C ALA A 2 19.58 -17.29 -78.18
N PHE A 3 19.08 -17.74 -77.04
CA PHE A 3 18.02 -17.12 -76.24
C PHE A 3 18.50 -15.80 -75.63
N THR A 4 17.68 -14.74 -75.70
CA THR A 4 17.85 -13.53 -74.89
C THR A 4 16.51 -13.14 -74.25
N LEU A 5 16.47 -13.22 -72.92
CA LEU A 5 15.38 -12.79 -72.05
C LEU A 5 15.43 -11.27 -71.89
N GLY A 6 14.35 -10.57 -72.22
CA GLY A 6 14.14 -9.16 -71.88
C GLY A 6 13.43 -9.04 -70.52
N LEU A 7 14.14 -8.55 -69.51
CA LEU A 7 13.59 -8.18 -68.21
C LEU A 7 12.69 -6.94 -68.36
N ALA A 8 11.38 -7.10 -68.16
CA ALA A 8 10.48 -5.98 -67.94
C ALA A 8 10.69 -5.46 -66.50
N ALA A 9 11.46 -4.39 -66.35
CA ALA A 9 11.52 -3.65 -65.10
C ALA A 9 10.21 -2.87 -64.93
N CYS A 10 9.41 -3.23 -63.93
CA CYS A 10 8.34 -2.36 -63.45
C CYS A 10 9.02 -1.16 -62.78
N THR A 11 8.99 0.00 -63.43
CA THR A 11 9.36 1.26 -62.80
C THR A 11 8.22 1.66 -61.86
N GLU A 12 8.36 1.42 -60.57
CA GLU A 12 7.46 2.02 -59.57
C GLU A 12 7.73 3.53 -59.53
N ASP A 13 6.81 4.31 -60.10
CA ASP A 13 6.81 5.76 -59.97
C ASP A 13 6.19 6.13 -58.62
N TYR A 14 7.03 6.48 -57.65
CA TYR A 14 6.64 6.96 -56.31
C TYR A 14 6.16 8.43 -56.36
N LYS A 15 5.20 8.73 -57.24
CA LYS A 15 4.42 9.98 -57.24
C LYS A 15 3.03 9.82 -56.61
N GLY A 16 2.90 8.91 -55.65
CA GLY A 16 1.66 8.60 -54.94
C GLY A 16 1.23 9.58 -53.84
N GLY A 17 1.70 10.83 -53.85
CA GLY A 17 1.30 11.82 -52.84
C GLY A 17 0.11 12.71 -53.24
N ALA A 18 -0.19 12.82 -54.54
CA ALA A 18 -1.11 13.85 -55.07
C ALA A 18 -2.27 13.30 -55.93
N ALA A 19 -2.39 11.98 -56.10
CA ALA A 19 -3.27 11.40 -57.10
C ALA A 19 -4.75 11.20 -56.68
N CYS A 20 -5.13 11.48 -55.43
CA CYS A 20 -6.53 11.38 -54.98
C CYS A 20 -6.86 12.43 -53.91
N PRO A 21 -7.35 13.63 -54.30
CA PRO A 21 -7.90 14.61 -53.36
C PRO A 21 -9.08 14.08 -52.54
N GLU A 22 -9.81 13.08 -53.06
CA GLU A 22 -10.88 12.40 -52.32
C GLU A 22 -10.34 11.51 -51.20
N LEU A 23 -9.15 10.90 -51.37
CA LEU A 23 -8.54 10.03 -50.36
C LEU A 23 -7.65 10.78 -49.36
N CYS A 24 -7.19 11.99 -49.68
CA CYS A 24 -6.44 12.85 -48.77
C CYS A 24 -7.28 14.06 -48.36
N PRO A 25 -7.96 14.05 -47.20
CA PRO A 25 -8.77 15.19 -46.80
C PRO A 25 -7.86 16.42 -46.65
N THR A 26 -8.13 17.45 -47.45
CA THR A 26 -7.42 18.74 -47.44
C THR A 26 -7.72 19.58 -46.20
N GLN A 27 -8.65 19.13 -45.34
CA GLN A 27 -8.88 19.73 -44.04
C GLN A 27 -8.09 18.95 -42.98
N PRO A 28 -7.03 19.56 -42.39
CA PRO A 28 -6.49 19.02 -41.16
C PRO A 28 -7.62 19.00 -40.13
N THR A 29 -8.02 17.81 -39.69
CA THR A 29 -8.90 17.68 -38.54
C THR A 29 -8.17 18.29 -37.35
N ALA A 30 -8.68 19.42 -36.85
CA ALA A 30 -8.02 20.13 -35.76
C ALA A 30 -8.14 19.32 -34.46
N PHE A 31 -7.05 19.26 -33.71
CA PHE A 31 -7.09 18.77 -32.33
C PHE A 31 -8.05 19.63 -31.50
N ARG A 32 -8.89 18.96 -30.72
CA ARG A 32 -9.75 19.61 -29.72
C ARG A 32 -9.11 19.45 -28.36
N ASP A 33 -8.79 20.57 -27.70
CA ASP A 33 -8.37 20.60 -26.30
C ASP A 33 -9.56 21.09 -25.44
N THR A 34 -9.98 20.27 -24.49
CA THR A 34 -11.13 20.57 -23.64
C THR A 34 -10.89 20.12 -22.20
N THR A 35 -11.56 20.77 -21.26
CA THR A 35 -11.60 20.36 -19.85
C THR A 35 -13.04 20.06 -19.49
N ILE A 36 -13.28 18.87 -18.96
CA ILE A 36 -14.62 18.36 -18.68
C ILE A 36 -14.73 17.82 -17.26
N ASP A 37 -15.90 18.03 -16.66
CA ASP A 37 -16.29 17.44 -15.37
C ASP A 37 -16.86 16.05 -15.64
N VAL A 38 -16.03 15.02 -15.42
CA VAL A 38 -16.37 13.62 -15.75
C VAL A 38 -16.35 12.69 -14.56
N VAL A 39 -15.92 13.16 -13.39
CA VAL A 39 -15.96 12.35 -12.18
C VAL A 39 -17.40 12.31 -11.68
N GLU A 40 -18.03 11.15 -11.78
CA GLU A 40 -19.44 10.93 -11.40
C GLU A 40 -19.55 10.53 -9.93
N LEU A 41 -18.57 9.78 -9.44
CA LEU A 41 -18.49 9.34 -8.05
C LEU A 41 -17.05 9.41 -7.59
N ASP A 42 -16.84 9.94 -6.40
CA ASP A 42 -15.59 9.84 -5.68
C ASP A 42 -15.81 9.45 -4.22
N THR A 43 -14.81 8.79 -3.64
CA THR A 43 -14.81 8.47 -2.22
C THR A 43 -13.41 8.11 -1.75
N THR A 44 -13.18 8.26 -0.45
CA THR A 44 -11.95 7.81 0.22
C THR A 44 -12.30 6.70 1.21
N ILE A 45 -11.57 5.59 1.14
CA ILE A 45 -11.73 4.46 2.05
C ILE A 45 -10.41 4.22 2.80
N ALA A 46 -10.50 4.11 4.12
CA ALA A 46 -9.36 3.83 5.01
C ALA A 46 -9.10 2.33 5.20
N GLY A 47 -7.98 2.02 5.85
CA GLY A 47 -7.63 0.64 6.23
C GLY A 47 -6.88 -0.11 5.13
N PHE A 48 -6.01 0.58 4.40
CA PHE A 48 -5.11 -0.04 3.43
C PHE A 48 -3.64 -0.02 3.91
N PRO A 49 -2.79 -0.96 3.45
CA PRO A 49 -3.21 -2.19 2.77
C PRO A 49 -4.08 -3.05 3.71
N THR A 50 -4.87 -3.96 3.16
CA THR A 50 -5.61 -4.91 3.98
C THR A 50 -4.62 -5.66 4.89
N LEU A 51 -5.02 -5.89 6.15
CA LEU A 51 -4.18 -6.54 7.16
C LEU A 51 -3.55 -7.82 6.56
N GLY A 52 -2.29 -8.08 6.88
CA GLY A 52 -1.53 -9.22 6.32
C GLY A 52 -0.90 -9.04 4.96
N LEU A 53 -1.30 -8.02 4.19
CA LEU A 53 -0.72 -7.74 2.87
C LEU A 53 0.38 -6.67 2.92
N ALA A 54 0.63 -6.09 4.08
CA ALA A 54 1.70 -5.11 4.29
C ALA A 54 3.06 -5.80 4.35
N GLN A 55 3.97 -5.50 3.42
CA GLN A 55 5.37 -5.98 3.51
C GLN A 55 6.13 -5.31 4.67
N SER A 56 5.78 -4.07 4.99
CA SER A 56 6.32 -3.32 6.11
C SER A 56 5.22 -2.58 6.88
N LEU A 57 5.43 -2.39 8.16
CA LEU A 57 4.51 -1.73 9.08
C LEU A 57 5.17 -0.48 9.66
N LEU A 58 4.42 0.63 9.68
CA LEU A 58 4.87 1.86 10.31
C LEU A 58 4.83 1.72 11.84
N LEU A 59 5.96 1.99 12.48
CA LEU A 59 6.05 2.23 13.92
C LEU A 59 6.49 3.68 14.15
N ALA A 60 5.57 4.51 14.63
CA ALA A 60 5.73 5.96 14.70
C ALA A 60 5.33 6.51 16.07
N SER A 61 6.13 7.48 16.55
CA SER A 61 5.88 8.30 17.72
C SER A 61 6.02 9.77 17.31
N ARG A 62 5.00 10.29 16.62
CA ARG A 62 4.93 11.66 16.13
C ARG A 62 4.01 12.52 17.00
N LYS A 63 3.94 12.22 18.31
CA LYS A 63 3.28 12.93 19.43
C LYS A 63 2.02 13.75 19.10
N ASP A 64 2.21 14.84 18.37
CA ASP A 64 1.20 15.79 17.92
C ASP A 64 0.30 15.27 16.79
N THR A 65 0.78 14.37 15.94
CA THR A 65 0.06 13.96 14.71
C THR A 65 -0.26 12.46 14.63
N VAL A 66 0.75 11.59 14.54
CA VAL A 66 0.57 10.14 14.33
C VAL A 66 1.29 9.32 15.39
N GLU A 67 0.59 8.36 15.96
CA GLU A 67 1.17 7.33 16.81
C GLU A 67 0.66 5.97 16.36
N SER A 68 1.59 5.04 16.15
CA SER A 68 1.27 3.69 15.72
C SER A 68 1.97 2.66 16.58
N SER A 69 1.33 1.50 16.69
CA SER A 69 1.88 0.31 17.33
C SER A 69 1.81 -0.87 16.40
N ILE A 70 2.67 -1.85 16.62
CA ILE A 70 2.60 -3.15 15.95
C ILE A 70 2.13 -4.19 16.96
N VAL A 71 1.23 -5.07 16.57
CA VAL A 71 0.79 -6.21 17.38
C VAL A 71 1.19 -7.49 16.67
N LEU A 72 1.95 -8.33 17.38
CA LEU A 72 2.37 -9.66 16.96
C LEU A 72 1.66 -10.69 17.82
N ARG A 73 0.98 -11.66 17.21
CA ARG A 73 0.30 -12.74 17.92
C ARG A 73 1.13 -14.02 17.87
N PHE A 74 1.25 -14.68 19.01
CA PHE A 74 1.79 -16.02 19.20
C PHE A 74 0.75 -16.80 20.02
N ASP A 75 -0.36 -17.14 19.37
CA ASP A 75 -1.48 -17.77 20.07
C ASP A 75 -1.20 -19.24 20.40
N VAL A 76 -0.28 -19.88 19.67
CA VAL A 76 0.22 -21.24 19.94
C VAL A 76 1.70 -21.17 20.28
N LEU A 77 2.03 -21.60 21.49
CA LEU A 77 3.40 -21.76 21.96
C LEU A 77 3.73 -23.25 22.09
N PRO A 78 4.96 -23.68 21.72
CA PRO A 78 5.42 -25.03 21.96
C PRO A 78 5.59 -25.25 23.46
N THR A 79 5.16 -26.42 23.92
CA THR A 79 5.35 -26.88 25.31
C THR A 79 6.49 -27.89 25.43
N ALA A 80 7.06 -28.30 24.30
CA ALA A 80 8.17 -29.23 24.22
C ALA A 80 9.10 -28.80 23.09
N PHE A 81 10.36 -29.24 23.18
CA PHE A 81 11.37 -29.04 22.16
C PHE A 81 12.12 -30.34 21.90
N THR A 82 12.83 -30.39 20.79
CA THR A 82 13.63 -31.55 20.40
C THR A 82 15.11 -31.21 20.55
N PRO A 83 15.82 -31.79 21.53
CA PRO A 83 17.27 -31.72 21.61
C PRO A 83 17.93 -32.13 20.28
N ASN A 84 18.83 -31.28 19.75
CA ASN A 84 19.66 -31.57 18.57
C ASN A 84 18.90 -31.97 17.28
N ASN A 85 17.63 -31.57 17.11
CA ASN A 85 16.79 -31.94 15.97
C ASN A 85 16.64 -33.48 15.76
N GLY A 86 16.83 -34.30 16.80
CA GLY A 86 16.67 -35.76 16.73
C GLY A 86 15.20 -36.19 16.65
N ALA A 87 14.84 -37.11 15.76
CA ALA A 87 13.43 -37.42 15.44
C ALA A 87 12.60 -38.11 16.54
N VAL A 88 13.13 -38.39 17.74
CA VAL A 88 12.52 -39.36 18.68
C VAL A 88 12.33 -38.82 20.11
N ASP A 89 13.20 -37.92 20.58
CA ASP A 89 13.12 -37.42 21.96
C ASP A 89 12.58 -35.98 22.01
N THR A 90 11.33 -35.83 22.49
CA THR A 90 10.76 -34.51 22.80
C THR A 90 10.81 -34.28 24.31
N VAL A 91 11.38 -33.15 24.71
CA VAL A 91 11.55 -32.76 26.12
C VAL A 91 10.60 -31.61 26.43
N THR A 92 9.89 -31.71 27.55
CA THR A 92 8.97 -30.65 28.00
C THR A 92 9.77 -29.39 28.39
N ILE A 93 9.32 -28.23 27.92
CA ILE A 93 9.90 -26.93 28.28
C ILE A 93 9.42 -26.60 29.69
N THR A 94 10.36 -26.62 30.65
CA THR A 94 10.07 -26.31 32.07
C THR A 94 10.75 -25.04 32.55
N LYS A 95 11.76 -24.55 31.81
CA LYS A 95 12.53 -23.36 32.14
C LYS A 95 13.06 -22.73 30.85
N ILE A 96 13.24 -21.41 30.86
CA ILE A 96 13.80 -20.63 29.76
C ILE A 96 15.04 -19.90 30.26
N ASP A 97 16.13 -19.96 29.50
CA ASP A 97 17.36 -19.22 29.84
C ASP A 97 17.32 -17.78 29.32
N SER A 98 17.16 -17.64 28.00
CA SER A 98 17.07 -16.36 27.31
C SER A 98 15.83 -16.29 26.42
N VAL A 99 15.26 -15.09 26.24
CA VAL A 99 14.15 -14.84 25.32
C VAL A 99 14.29 -13.45 24.70
N PHE A 100 14.04 -13.35 23.40
CA PHE A 100 13.98 -12.09 22.70
C PHE A 100 12.95 -12.12 21.56
N LEU A 101 12.36 -10.95 21.29
CA LEU A 101 11.65 -10.70 20.06
C LEU A 101 12.64 -10.15 19.02
N ARG A 102 12.79 -10.86 17.90
CA ARG A 102 13.56 -10.38 16.75
C ARG A 102 12.65 -9.67 15.77
N VAL A 103 13.02 -8.45 15.38
CA VAL A 103 12.35 -7.68 14.33
C VAL A 103 13.39 -7.17 13.33
N VAL A 104 12.98 -7.00 12.07
CA VAL A 104 13.83 -6.42 11.03
C VAL A 104 13.33 -5.01 10.71
N ILE A 105 14.22 -4.04 10.77
CA ILE A 105 13.91 -2.63 10.54
C ILE A 105 14.36 -2.24 9.13
N ASP A 106 13.47 -1.60 8.37
CA ASP A 106 13.84 -0.91 7.14
C ASP A 106 14.36 0.48 7.48
N SER A 107 15.67 0.66 7.33
CA SER A 107 16.39 1.89 7.64
C SER A 107 16.09 3.04 6.67
N THR A 108 15.54 2.76 5.48
CA THR A 108 15.21 3.80 4.49
C THR A 108 14.05 4.70 4.94
N GLY A 109 13.16 4.20 5.79
CA GLY A 109 12.02 4.94 6.34
C GLY A 109 12.28 5.59 7.71
N ALA A 110 13.48 5.40 8.28
CA ALA A 110 13.81 5.80 9.64
C ALA A 110 13.98 7.34 9.80
N ARG A 111 13.37 7.92 10.84
CA ARG A 111 13.51 9.35 11.17
C ARG A 111 13.57 9.58 12.67
N GLY A 112 14.38 10.55 13.09
CA GLY A 112 14.40 11.05 14.46
C GLY A 112 14.79 10.02 15.51
N LEU A 113 15.68 9.06 15.19
CA LEU A 113 16.05 7.94 16.07
C LEU A 113 17.06 8.29 17.17
N THR A 114 17.16 9.55 17.55
CA THR A 114 18.06 9.98 18.63
C THR A 114 17.34 9.81 19.97
N GLN A 115 17.90 8.98 20.86
CA GLN A 115 17.33 8.68 22.19
C GLN A 115 15.90 8.11 22.14
N VAL A 116 15.71 7.11 21.27
CA VAL A 116 14.44 6.41 21.12
C VAL A 116 14.61 4.96 21.58
N GLU A 117 13.56 4.33 22.07
CA GLU A 117 13.51 2.97 22.59
C GLU A 117 12.37 2.19 21.92
N LEU A 118 12.62 0.93 21.56
CA LEU A 118 11.54 -0.02 21.28
C LEU A 118 11.10 -0.64 22.60
N GLN A 119 9.82 -0.53 22.91
CA GLN A 119 9.22 -1.14 24.09
C GLN A 119 8.23 -2.21 23.65
N ALA A 120 8.32 -3.39 24.26
CA ALA A 120 7.46 -4.54 24.03
C ALA A 120 6.54 -4.75 25.24
N TYR A 121 5.24 -4.87 24.98
CA TYR A 121 4.19 -5.02 25.98
C TYR A 121 3.40 -6.31 25.77
N ASP A 122 2.97 -6.97 26.83
CA ASP A 122 1.96 -8.02 26.73
C ASP A 122 0.59 -7.35 26.48
N VAL A 123 0.08 -7.48 25.27
CA VAL A 123 -1.22 -6.96 24.84
C VAL A 123 -2.24 -8.09 24.65
N ASP A 124 -2.05 -9.23 25.30
CA ASP A 124 -3.05 -10.30 25.31
C ASP A 124 -4.33 -9.85 26.00
N THR A 125 -5.46 -10.28 25.43
CA THR A 125 -6.82 -9.96 25.82
C THR A 125 -7.75 -11.12 25.44
N THR A 126 -8.82 -11.31 26.19
CA THR A 126 -9.85 -12.33 25.91
C THR A 126 -10.63 -12.04 24.63
N GLU A 127 -10.60 -10.81 24.12
CA GLU A 127 -11.21 -10.44 22.84
C GLU A 127 -10.50 -11.12 21.65
N LEU A 128 -11.30 -11.73 20.76
CA LEU A 128 -10.79 -12.37 19.54
C LEU A 128 -10.24 -11.34 18.55
N SER A 129 -10.98 -10.24 18.38
CA SER A 129 -10.68 -9.13 17.47
C SER A 129 -10.82 -7.79 18.21
N PRO A 130 -9.85 -7.45 19.08
CA PRO A 130 -9.94 -6.25 19.89
C PRO A 130 -9.91 -4.98 19.05
N SER A 131 -10.69 -3.98 19.46
CA SER A 131 -10.68 -2.65 18.85
C SER A 131 -9.34 -1.95 19.06
N SER A 132 -9.01 -0.95 18.22
CA SER A 132 -7.79 -0.14 18.42
C SER A 132 -7.76 0.56 19.78
N ALA A 133 -8.93 0.94 20.32
CA ALA A 133 -9.04 1.53 21.66
C ALA A 133 -8.74 0.49 22.76
N THR A 134 -9.24 -0.74 22.62
CA THR A 134 -8.94 -1.85 23.53
C THR A 134 -7.44 -2.10 23.55
N ILE A 135 -6.81 -2.29 22.38
CA ILE A 135 -5.37 -2.54 22.27
C ILE A 135 -4.57 -1.38 22.87
N ARG A 136 -4.95 -0.13 22.57
CA ARG A 136 -4.32 1.07 23.12
C ARG A 136 -4.31 1.06 24.65
N SER A 137 -5.41 0.63 25.27
CA SER A 137 -5.52 0.58 26.73
C SER A 137 -4.55 -0.42 27.39
N LEU A 138 -3.99 -1.37 26.64
CA LEU A 138 -3.09 -2.41 27.15
C LEU A 138 -1.62 -1.97 27.20
N PHE A 139 -1.26 -0.87 26.54
CA PHE A 139 0.08 -0.27 26.62
C PHE A 139 0.26 0.49 27.93
N ARG A 140 0.49 -0.26 29.01
CA ARG A 140 0.65 0.26 30.38
C ARG A 140 1.95 -0.25 31.00
N PRO A 141 2.56 0.49 31.94
CA PRO A 141 3.84 0.11 32.54
C PRO A 141 3.85 -1.28 33.19
N ASP A 142 2.73 -1.73 33.78
CA ASP A 142 2.58 -3.06 34.39
C ASP A 142 2.65 -4.21 33.38
N ARG A 143 2.42 -3.92 32.09
CA ARG A 143 2.47 -4.88 30.98
C ARG A 143 3.73 -4.78 30.15
N LEU A 144 4.69 -3.92 30.52
CA LEU A 144 5.98 -3.84 29.83
C LEU A 144 6.75 -5.14 30.07
N ILE A 145 7.08 -5.85 28.99
CA ILE A 145 7.77 -7.14 29.05
C ILE A 145 9.15 -7.11 28.42
N GLY A 146 9.60 -5.98 27.87
CA GLY A 146 10.93 -5.86 27.30
C GLY A 146 11.16 -4.50 26.68
N SER A 147 12.42 -4.11 26.56
CA SER A 147 12.77 -2.88 25.87
C SER A 147 14.21 -2.89 25.37
N VAL A 148 14.50 -2.08 24.34
CA VAL A 148 15.85 -1.92 23.81
C VAL A 148 16.02 -0.51 23.22
N PRO A 149 17.11 0.20 23.56
CA PRO A 149 17.38 1.50 22.97
C PRO A 149 17.73 1.36 21.49
N ILE A 150 17.18 2.26 20.69
CA ILE A 150 17.48 2.44 19.28
C ILE A 150 18.53 3.54 19.15
N THR A 151 19.75 3.28 19.60
CA THR A 151 20.87 4.21 19.38
C THR A 151 21.38 3.99 17.96
N THR A 152 20.83 4.75 17.00
CA THR A 152 21.14 4.70 15.56
C THR A 152 21.16 3.29 14.96
N VAL A 153 20.02 2.85 14.41
CA VAL A 153 19.85 1.65 13.53
C VAL A 153 20.79 1.65 12.30
N ALA A 154 21.69 2.62 12.18
CA ALA A 154 22.70 2.72 11.14
C ALA A 154 23.72 1.55 11.11
N ALA A 155 23.66 0.55 11.99
CA ALA A 155 24.59 -0.58 11.99
C ALA A 155 23.97 -1.97 11.74
N ARG A 156 22.66 -2.19 11.95
CA ARG A 156 22.04 -3.52 11.79
C ARG A 156 20.58 -3.42 11.38
N ASP A 157 20.22 -4.14 10.31
CA ASP A 157 18.83 -4.30 9.85
C ASP A 157 17.98 -5.11 10.84
N THR A 158 18.58 -5.80 11.80
CA THR A 158 17.88 -6.67 12.77
C THR A 158 18.07 -6.19 14.20
N VAL A 159 16.95 -6.03 14.91
CA VAL A 159 16.91 -5.69 16.33
C VAL A 159 16.38 -6.88 17.13
N ARG A 160 17.01 -7.15 18.27
CA ARG A 160 16.56 -8.13 19.26
C ARG A 160 16.12 -7.38 20.51
N ILE A 161 14.83 -7.42 20.81
CA ILE A 161 14.25 -6.86 22.02
C ILE A 161 14.26 -7.95 23.09
N PRO A 162 15.11 -7.86 24.13
CA PRO A 162 15.09 -8.85 25.20
C PRO A 162 13.74 -8.80 25.93
N LEU A 163 13.18 -9.96 26.24
CA LEU A 163 11.90 -10.06 26.94
C LEU A 163 12.07 -10.65 28.35
N LEU A 164 11.08 -10.44 29.22
CA LEU A 164 11.02 -11.04 30.55
C LEU A 164 10.74 -12.54 30.44
N LYS A 165 11.73 -13.38 30.76
CA LYS A 165 11.62 -14.85 30.73
C LYS A 165 10.44 -15.39 31.53
N ALA A 166 10.19 -14.83 32.71
CA ALA A 166 9.13 -15.30 33.60
C ALA A 166 7.72 -15.17 32.97
N VAL A 167 7.52 -14.19 32.09
CA VAL A 167 6.27 -14.02 31.35
C VAL A 167 6.09 -15.15 30.35
N LEU A 168 7.13 -15.45 29.56
CA LEU A 168 7.04 -16.51 28.55
C LEU A 168 6.98 -17.90 29.19
N GLU A 169 7.77 -18.16 30.23
CA GLU A 169 7.73 -19.42 31.01
C GLU A 169 6.32 -19.68 31.54
N LYS A 170 5.70 -18.68 32.18
CA LYS A 170 4.33 -18.80 32.68
C LYS A 170 3.34 -19.08 31.56
N LYS A 171 3.45 -18.37 30.44
CA LYS A 171 2.53 -18.54 29.31
C LYS A 171 2.68 -19.91 28.64
N ILE A 172 3.89 -20.45 28.53
CA ILE A 172 4.12 -21.82 28.06
C ILE A 172 3.51 -22.84 29.02
N ALA A 173 3.78 -22.70 30.32
CA ALA A 173 3.25 -23.62 31.35
C ALA A 173 1.71 -23.64 31.38
N ASP A 174 1.09 -22.46 31.26
CA ASP A 174 -0.37 -22.28 31.27
C ASP A 174 -1.01 -22.61 29.90
N ARG A 175 -0.22 -22.94 28.87
CA ARG A 175 -0.66 -23.07 27.46
C ARG A 175 -1.44 -21.85 26.98
N ALA A 176 -1.01 -20.68 27.44
CA ALA A 176 -1.65 -19.40 27.17
C ALA A 176 -1.03 -18.71 25.95
N ARG A 177 -1.80 -17.80 25.36
CA ARG A 177 -1.40 -16.99 24.21
C ARG A 177 -0.47 -15.87 24.65
N VAL A 178 0.49 -15.55 23.80
CA VAL A 178 1.33 -14.34 23.95
C VAL A 178 1.04 -13.42 22.78
N ARG A 179 0.62 -12.19 23.07
CA ARG A 179 0.44 -11.14 22.07
C ARG A 179 1.32 -9.98 22.46
N ILE A 180 2.26 -9.62 21.59
CA ILE A 180 3.28 -8.61 21.88
C ILE A 180 2.93 -7.35 21.11
N GLY A 181 2.67 -6.27 21.85
CA GLY A 181 2.54 -4.92 21.31
C GLY A 181 3.89 -4.24 21.32
N ILE A 182 4.28 -3.61 20.23
CA ILE A 182 5.52 -2.85 20.11
C ILE A 182 5.19 -1.37 20.00
N LEU A 183 5.87 -0.55 20.80
CA LEU A 183 5.84 0.90 20.72
C LEU A 183 7.23 1.48 20.48
N LEU A 184 7.23 2.62 19.81
CA LEU A 184 8.37 3.51 19.72
C LEU A 184 8.21 4.62 20.75
N VAL A 185 9.14 4.70 21.70
CA VAL A 185 9.08 5.65 22.81
C VAL A 185 10.34 6.50 22.83
N GLY A 186 10.17 7.81 22.95
CA GLY A 186 11.27 8.77 22.96
C GLY A 186 10.75 10.18 23.18
N ALA A 187 11.65 11.10 23.51
CA ALA A 187 11.33 12.51 23.70
C ALA A 187 11.06 13.22 22.36
N SER A 188 11.73 12.77 21.30
CA SER A 188 11.65 13.36 19.95
C SER A 188 10.65 12.64 19.06
N SER A 189 10.15 13.37 18.06
CA SER A 189 9.35 12.82 16.95
C SER A 189 10.19 11.79 16.19
N SER A 190 9.71 10.55 16.15
CA SER A 190 10.46 9.43 15.58
C SER A 190 9.58 8.45 14.81
N GLN A 191 10.18 7.76 13.84
CA GLN A 191 9.52 6.66 13.15
C GLN A 191 10.53 5.66 12.60
N VAL A 192 10.08 4.41 12.47
CA VAL A 192 10.76 3.34 11.73
C VAL A 192 9.73 2.50 10.99
N ARG A 193 10.20 1.71 10.02
CA ARG A 193 9.41 0.64 9.42
C ARG A 193 9.92 -0.70 9.91
N VAL A 194 9.00 -1.58 10.26
CA VAL A 194 9.31 -2.96 10.62
C VAL A 194 8.83 -3.86 9.50
N LEU A 195 9.70 -4.73 8.99
CA LEU A 195 9.32 -5.72 7.98
C LEU A 195 8.41 -6.77 8.63
N ALA A 196 7.24 -6.97 8.04
CA ALA A 196 6.23 -7.91 8.55
C ALA A 196 6.35 -9.28 7.89
N PHE A 197 6.55 -9.29 6.57
CA PHE A 197 6.64 -10.50 5.77
C PHE A 197 7.69 -10.33 4.67
N SER A 198 8.56 -11.34 4.48
CA SER A 198 9.36 -11.47 3.26
C SER A 198 9.12 -12.80 2.57
N ALA A 199 9.28 -12.83 1.24
CA ALA A 199 9.03 -14.00 0.40
C ALA A 199 9.81 -15.27 0.83
N ASN A 200 10.86 -15.13 1.64
CA ASN A 200 11.71 -16.23 2.11
C ASN A 200 11.73 -16.38 3.64
N GLY A 201 10.87 -15.68 4.40
CA GLY A 201 10.78 -15.77 5.87
C GLY A 201 11.97 -15.17 6.65
N ILE A 202 13.04 -14.75 5.98
CA ILE A 202 14.28 -14.22 6.60
C ILE A 202 14.03 -12.89 7.33
N ALA A 203 13.05 -12.09 6.89
CA ALA A 203 12.82 -10.74 7.42
C ALA A 203 11.53 -10.59 8.24
N SER A 204 10.89 -11.70 8.63
CA SER A 204 9.68 -11.68 9.46
C SER A 204 10.03 -11.58 10.95
N PRO A 205 9.17 -10.97 11.79
CA PRO A 205 9.33 -10.99 13.23
C PRO A 205 9.36 -12.42 13.77
N LEU A 206 10.23 -12.73 14.72
CA LEU A 206 10.26 -14.06 15.39
C LEU A 206 10.39 -13.89 16.90
N LEU A 207 9.63 -14.68 17.66
CA LEU A 207 9.87 -14.90 19.09
C LEU A 207 10.88 -16.05 19.21
N ALA A 208 12.02 -15.79 19.81
CA ALA A 208 13.06 -16.80 20.00
C ALA A 208 13.43 -16.92 21.49
N PHE A 209 13.64 -18.14 21.94
CA PHE A 209 14.07 -18.42 23.30
C PHE A 209 14.86 -19.73 23.41
N ASP A 210 15.68 -19.81 24.45
CA ASP A 210 16.42 -21.02 24.79
C ASP A 210 15.58 -21.87 25.75
N PRO A 211 15.13 -23.08 25.35
CA PRO A 211 14.17 -23.88 26.11
C PRO A 211 14.77 -24.60 27.34
N THR A 212 16.03 -24.33 27.65
CA THR A 212 16.80 -24.93 28.74
C THR A 212 18.04 -24.07 29.02
N THR A 213 18.63 -24.21 30.21
CA THR A 213 19.90 -23.58 30.59
C THR A 213 21.12 -24.27 29.98
N ASP A 214 20.93 -25.41 29.31
CA ASP A 214 21.98 -26.10 28.58
C ASP A 214 22.21 -25.42 27.22
N THR A 215 23.36 -24.77 27.09
CA THR A 215 23.73 -23.98 25.90
C THR A 215 24.13 -24.85 24.69
N THR A 216 24.12 -26.18 24.83
CA THR A 216 24.39 -27.08 23.69
C THR A 216 23.21 -27.19 22.73
N TYR A 217 22.01 -26.80 23.17
CA TYR A 217 20.80 -26.89 22.37
C TYR A 217 20.52 -25.64 21.55
N SER A 218 19.86 -25.84 20.41
CA SER A 218 19.47 -24.74 19.54
C SER A 218 18.25 -23.99 20.10
N PRO A 219 18.22 -22.65 19.97
CA PRO A 219 17.06 -21.85 20.35
C PRO A 219 15.80 -22.29 19.60
N VAL A 220 14.67 -22.26 20.28
CA VAL A 220 13.36 -22.42 19.65
C VAL A 220 12.95 -21.06 19.07
N ALA A 221 12.59 -21.04 17.79
CA ALA A 221 12.11 -19.85 17.10
C ALA A 221 10.69 -20.06 16.58
N ILE A 222 9.81 -19.10 16.87
CA ILE A 222 8.39 -19.16 16.55
C ILE A 222 8.03 -17.95 15.70
N ALA A 223 7.40 -18.19 14.56
CA ALA A 223 6.80 -17.14 13.77
C ALA A 223 5.44 -16.73 14.37
N PRO A 224 5.02 -15.46 14.21
CA PRO A 224 3.69 -15.02 14.56
C PRO A 224 2.65 -15.99 14.01
N ASN A 225 1.74 -16.40 14.87
CA ASN A 225 0.70 -17.35 14.56
C ASN A 225 -0.57 -16.98 15.32
N THR A 226 -1.70 -17.32 14.70
CA THR A 226 -3.02 -17.16 15.30
C THR A 226 -3.88 -18.34 14.89
N THR A 227 -4.91 -18.62 15.69
CA THR A 227 -5.86 -19.69 15.41
C THR A 227 -7.27 -19.12 15.47
N ALA A 228 -8.06 -19.40 14.44
CA ALA A 228 -9.48 -19.14 14.39
C ALA A 228 -10.13 -20.20 13.50
N GLY A 229 -11.21 -20.81 13.96
CA GLY A 229 -11.94 -21.82 13.20
C GLY A 229 -12.67 -21.18 12.02
N GLY A 230 -12.63 -21.82 10.85
CA GLY A 230 -13.37 -21.38 9.67
C GLY A 230 -12.75 -20.24 8.86
N THR A 231 -11.53 -19.79 9.18
CA THR A 231 -10.77 -18.78 8.43
C THR A 231 -9.72 -19.38 7.52
N THR A 232 -9.40 -18.68 6.44
CA THR A 232 -8.32 -19.04 5.51
C THR A 232 -6.94 -18.82 6.13
N ALA A 233 -5.91 -19.49 5.59
CA ALA A 233 -4.53 -19.31 6.05
C ALA A 233 -4.03 -17.86 5.87
N GLU A 234 -4.50 -17.16 4.84
CA GLU A 234 -4.16 -15.76 4.57
C GLU A 234 -4.76 -14.82 5.64
N GLU A 235 -6.02 -15.04 6.03
CA GLU A 235 -6.68 -14.27 7.09
C GLU A 235 -6.02 -14.49 8.46
N LEU A 236 -5.58 -15.72 8.73
CA LEU A 236 -4.81 -16.02 9.94
C LEU A 236 -3.45 -15.30 9.93
N LEU A 237 -2.73 -15.35 8.81
CA LEU A 237 -1.46 -14.62 8.68
C LEU A 237 -1.66 -13.10 8.86
N ALA A 238 -2.76 -12.57 8.31
CA ALA A 238 -3.15 -11.18 8.45
C ALA A 238 -3.46 -10.74 9.87
N ALA A 239 -4.12 -11.60 10.64
CA ALA A 239 -4.41 -11.34 12.04
C ALA A 239 -3.18 -11.53 12.96
N ALA A 240 -2.18 -12.31 12.53
CA ALA A 240 -0.99 -12.59 13.32
C ALA A 240 -0.03 -11.40 13.42
N VAL A 241 0.02 -10.53 12.41
CA VAL A 241 0.86 -9.32 12.40
C VAL A 241 0.03 -8.13 11.90
N ALA A 242 -0.22 -7.17 12.79
CA ALA A 242 -1.05 -6.01 12.47
C ALA A 242 -0.41 -4.70 12.92
N SER A 243 -0.62 -3.62 12.16
CA SER A 243 -0.40 -2.26 12.64
C SER A 243 -1.70 -1.67 13.19
N VAL A 244 -1.59 -0.92 14.27
CA VAL A 244 -2.72 -0.30 14.96
C VAL A 244 -2.42 1.18 15.13
N ALA A 245 -3.37 2.03 14.70
CA ALA A 245 -3.31 3.46 14.97
C ALA A 245 -3.72 3.74 16.41
N ILE A 246 -2.76 4.25 17.19
CA ILE A 246 -3.02 4.81 18.52
C ILE A 246 -3.55 6.24 18.37
N LYS A 247 -2.96 6.97 17.42
CA LYS A 247 -3.39 8.28 16.97
C LYS A 247 -3.21 8.35 15.45
N GLY A 248 -4.31 8.56 14.73
CA GLY A 248 -4.32 8.58 13.28
C GLY A 248 -4.45 9.99 12.70
N THR A 249 -4.23 10.09 11.39
CA THR A 249 -4.50 11.31 10.63
C THR A 249 -6.01 11.61 10.65
N PRO A 250 -6.44 12.82 11.05
CA PRO A 250 -7.85 13.19 11.12
C PRO A 250 -8.57 13.05 9.77
N ASP A 251 -9.86 12.76 9.78
CA ASP A 251 -10.66 12.75 8.56
C ASP A 251 -10.72 14.15 7.92
N ALA A 252 -10.75 14.19 6.59
CA ALA A 252 -10.71 15.44 5.84
C ALA A 252 -12.09 16.07 5.59
N GLY A 253 -13.18 15.37 5.93
CA GLY A 253 -14.55 15.78 5.66
C GLY A 253 -14.99 15.49 4.23
N ALA A 254 -16.27 15.74 3.92
CA ALA A 254 -16.89 15.27 2.67
C ALA A 254 -16.41 16.02 1.41
N GLN A 255 -15.92 17.26 1.57
CA GLN A 255 -15.40 18.08 0.47
C GLN A 255 -13.94 17.77 0.09
N ILE A 256 -13.25 16.90 0.85
CA ILE A 256 -11.82 16.64 0.68
C ILE A 256 -11.58 15.12 0.66
N LEU A 257 -10.95 14.65 -0.40
CA LEU A 257 -10.45 13.29 -0.55
C LEU A 257 -9.03 13.20 -0.03
N SER A 258 -8.68 12.04 0.55
CA SER A 258 -7.36 11.80 1.14
C SER A 258 -6.73 10.53 0.60
N VAL A 259 -5.45 10.60 0.25
CA VAL A 259 -4.64 9.48 -0.23
C VAL A 259 -3.43 9.33 0.68
N GLY A 260 -3.25 8.17 1.30
CA GLY A 260 -2.24 7.93 2.33
C GLY A 260 -2.74 8.25 3.73
N GLY A 261 -1.86 8.83 4.57
CA GLY A 261 -2.09 9.01 5.99
C GLY A 261 -1.97 7.70 6.79
N PHE A 262 -2.32 7.76 8.07
CA PHE A 262 -2.33 6.58 8.95
C PHE A 262 -3.60 6.51 9.81
N PRO A 263 -4.41 5.43 9.77
CA PRO A 263 -4.35 4.33 8.81
C PRO A 263 -4.40 4.82 7.36
N SER A 264 -3.78 4.07 6.44
CA SER A 264 -3.68 4.52 5.05
C SER A 264 -5.03 4.47 4.35
N ARG A 265 -5.25 5.48 3.50
CA ARG A 265 -6.48 5.66 2.74
C ARG A 265 -6.20 5.60 1.24
N ARG A 266 -7.12 4.96 0.51
CA ARG A 266 -7.17 5.01 -0.96
C ARG A 266 -8.34 5.88 -1.39
N THR A 267 -8.17 6.59 -2.50
CA THR A 267 -9.28 7.34 -3.13
C THR A 267 -9.72 6.62 -4.38
N TYR A 268 -11.03 6.46 -4.57
CA TYR A 268 -11.64 5.92 -5.78
C TYR A 268 -12.33 7.03 -6.54
N LEU A 269 -12.11 7.07 -7.85
CA LEU A 269 -12.71 8.01 -8.78
C LEU A 269 -13.35 7.21 -9.92
N ARG A 270 -14.66 7.37 -10.13
CA ARG A 270 -15.41 6.79 -11.25
C ARG A 270 -15.70 7.87 -12.27
N PHE A 271 -15.50 7.52 -13.54
CA PHE A 271 -15.56 8.42 -14.67
C PHE A 271 -16.74 8.09 -15.58
N ASN A 272 -17.49 9.12 -15.96
CA ASN A 272 -18.47 9.08 -17.03
C ASN A 272 -17.90 9.86 -18.23
N ILE A 273 -17.12 9.17 -19.06
CA ILE A 273 -16.51 9.77 -20.26
C ILE A 273 -17.49 9.68 -21.43
N PRO A 274 -17.73 10.77 -22.17
CA PRO A 274 -18.56 10.73 -23.37
C PRO A 274 -18.06 9.71 -24.42
N ALA A 275 -18.98 8.93 -24.98
CA ALA A 275 -18.69 7.92 -26.02
C ALA A 275 -17.96 8.51 -27.24
N LEU A 276 -18.28 9.76 -27.62
CA LEU A 276 -17.58 10.48 -28.70
C LEU A 276 -16.06 10.54 -28.49
N ILE A 277 -15.60 10.61 -27.24
CA ILE A 277 -14.17 10.70 -26.89
C ILE A 277 -13.54 9.31 -26.83
N LEU A 278 -14.25 8.31 -26.29
CA LEU A 278 -13.71 6.96 -26.12
C LEU A 278 -13.73 6.13 -27.40
N ASP A 279 -14.82 6.19 -28.15
CA ASP A 279 -15.11 5.24 -29.23
C ASP A 279 -14.81 5.85 -30.61
N SER A 280 -14.97 7.18 -30.73
CA SER A 280 -14.93 7.90 -32.00
C SER A 280 -13.82 8.95 -32.09
N SER A 281 -12.80 8.86 -31.24
CA SER A 281 -11.68 9.81 -31.25
C SER A 281 -10.34 9.13 -30.98
N SER A 282 -9.26 9.71 -31.50
CA SER A 282 -7.89 9.37 -31.12
C SER A 282 -7.41 10.35 -30.06
N VAL A 283 -7.30 9.90 -28.82
CA VAL A 283 -6.82 10.75 -27.71
C VAL A 283 -5.30 10.77 -27.71
N VAL A 284 -4.72 11.98 -27.69
CA VAL A 284 -3.26 12.19 -27.68
C VAL A 284 -2.75 12.71 -26.34
N ARG A 285 -3.63 13.27 -25.52
CA ARG A 285 -3.33 13.72 -24.16
C ARG A 285 -4.56 13.54 -23.27
N ALA A 286 -4.35 13.02 -22.06
CA ALA A 286 -5.35 13.05 -21.01
C ALA A 286 -4.68 13.30 -19.66
N GLU A 287 -5.16 14.30 -18.93
CA GLU A 287 -4.64 14.69 -17.62
C GLU A 287 -5.77 14.90 -16.62
N LEU A 288 -5.74 14.15 -15.54
CA LEU A 288 -6.58 14.39 -14.38
C LEU A 288 -6.01 15.57 -13.58
N LEU A 289 -6.81 16.62 -13.45
CA LEU A 289 -6.52 17.82 -12.70
C LEU A 289 -7.11 17.67 -11.30
N LEU A 290 -6.25 17.65 -10.29
CA LEU A 290 -6.61 17.53 -8.88
C LEU A 290 -6.20 18.81 -8.15
N THR A 291 -7.15 19.52 -7.54
CA THR A 291 -6.84 20.73 -6.78
C THR A 291 -6.40 20.34 -5.37
N GLN A 292 -5.09 20.37 -5.12
CA GLN A 292 -4.50 20.05 -3.84
C GLN A 292 -4.93 21.04 -2.76
N VAL A 293 -5.26 20.49 -1.59
CA VAL A 293 -5.41 21.22 -0.33
C VAL A 293 -4.24 20.83 0.56
N ARG A 294 -3.77 21.78 1.36
CA ARG A 294 -2.74 21.51 2.37
C ARG A 294 -3.22 20.41 3.31
N SER A 295 -2.41 19.36 3.49
CA SER A 295 -2.67 18.36 4.52
C SER A 295 -2.36 18.95 5.90
N ALA A 296 -3.16 18.57 6.90
CA ALA A 296 -2.88 18.82 8.31
C ALA A 296 -1.99 17.72 8.94
N GLY A 297 -1.52 16.78 8.12
CA GLY A 297 -0.83 15.57 8.55
C GLY A 297 0.66 15.74 8.82
N VAL A 298 1.37 14.60 8.83
CA VAL A 298 2.80 14.49 9.16
C VAL A 298 3.66 14.83 7.95
N ASP A 299 4.93 15.16 8.21
CA ASP A 299 5.97 15.29 7.19
C ASP A 299 5.57 16.29 6.09
N LEU A 300 5.02 17.44 6.49
CA LEU A 300 4.40 18.43 5.60
C LEU A 300 5.30 18.90 4.45
N ASN A 301 6.61 18.95 4.69
CA ASN A 301 7.60 19.44 3.72
C ASN A 301 8.30 18.30 2.96
N ASP A 302 7.86 17.06 3.17
CA ASP A 302 8.44 15.91 2.51
C ASP A 302 7.70 15.56 1.23
N THR A 303 8.36 14.84 0.33
CA THR A 303 7.76 14.41 -0.93
C THR A 303 7.07 13.05 -0.76
N ILE A 304 5.77 13.01 -1.06
CA ILE A 304 5.02 11.77 -1.17
C ILE A 304 4.79 11.44 -2.65
N SER A 305 4.80 10.14 -2.96
CA SER A 305 4.50 9.63 -4.31
C SER A 305 3.12 9.00 -4.32
N VAL A 306 2.22 9.57 -5.12
CA VAL A 306 0.87 9.06 -5.36
C VAL A 306 0.87 8.21 -6.62
N VAL A 307 0.43 6.97 -6.50
CA VAL A 307 0.40 5.97 -7.56
C VAL A 307 -1.04 5.72 -7.98
N PRO A 308 -1.40 5.94 -9.24
CA PRO A 308 -2.70 5.53 -9.76
C PRO A 308 -2.72 4.03 -10.06
N LEU A 309 -3.84 3.41 -9.73
CA LEU A 309 -4.18 2.03 -10.06
C LEU A 309 -5.41 2.03 -10.96
N ILE A 310 -5.49 1.02 -11.81
CA ILE A 310 -6.68 0.74 -12.60
C ILE A 310 -7.54 -0.24 -11.79
N GLY A 311 -8.82 0.10 -11.58
CA GLY A 311 -9.75 -0.81 -10.93
C GLY A 311 -9.95 -2.06 -11.77
N ALA A 312 -9.84 -3.25 -11.15
CA ALA A 312 -10.34 -4.47 -11.75
C ALA A 312 -11.87 -4.46 -11.65
N THR A 313 -12.53 -3.98 -12.70
CA THR A 313 -13.99 -3.80 -12.69
C THR A 313 -14.63 -4.75 -13.68
N THR A 314 -15.54 -5.58 -13.19
CA THR A 314 -16.61 -6.18 -13.99
C THR A 314 -17.92 -5.51 -13.59
N SER A 315 -18.97 -5.62 -14.40
CA SER A 315 -20.31 -5.14 -14.03
C SER A 315 -20.88 -5.85 -12.79
N GLN A 316 -20.28 -6.96 -12.35
CA GLN A 316 -20.70 -7.73 -11.18
C GLN A 316 -20.09 -7.24 -9.87
N LEU A 317 -19.03 -6.42 -9.91
CA LEU A 317 -18.37 -5.93 -8.71
C LEU A 317 -18.94 -4.58 -8.28
N THR A 318 -19.85 -4.60 -7.30
CA THR A 318 -20.50 -3.40 -6.75
C THR A 318 -19.83 -2.83 -5.50
N ASP A 319 -19.03 -3.64 -4.80
CA ASP A 319 -18.28 -3.23 -3.62
C ASP A 319 -17.02 -2.44 -4.01
N ILE A 320 -17.00 -1.15 -3.65
CA ILE A 320 -15.88 -0.24 -3.93
C ILE A 320 -14.60 -0.69 -3.23
N ARG A 321 -14.68 -1.16 -1.97
CA ARG A 321 -13.49 -1.61 -1.25
C ARG A 321 -12.88 -2.83 -1.91
N ARG A 322 -13.72 -3.80 -2.31
CA ARG A 322 -13.23 -4.97 -3.05
C ARG A 322 -12.63 -4.59 -4.40
N SER A 323 -13.21 -3.62 -5.10
CA SER A 323 -12.63 -3.07 -6.34
C SER A 323 -11.26 -2.42 -6.11
N MET A 324 -11.09 -1.69 -5.01
CA MET A 324 -9.80 -1.13 -4.63
C MET A 324 -8.77 -2.20 -4.28
N ASP A 325 -9.12 -3.27 -3.56
CA ASP A 325 -8.20 -4.37 -3.23
C ASP A 325 -7.71 -5.11 -4.47
N LEU A 326 -8.58 -5.30 -5.47
CA LEU A 326 -8.25 -5.97 -6.74
C LEU A 326 -7.63 -5.04 -7.79
N ALA A 327 -7.49 -3.74 -7.48
CA ALA A 327 -6.91 -2.79 -8.41
C ALA A 327 -5.42 -3.07 -8.65
N VAL A 328 -4.98 -2.92 -9.89
CA VAL A 328 -3.61 -3.25 -10.31
C VAL A 328 -2.83 -2.00 -10.67
N GLU A 329 -1.53 -2.01 -10.38
CA GLU A 329 -0.60 -1.08 -11.01
C GLU A 329 -0.64 -1.37 -12.51
N GLY A 330 -1.25 -0.48 -13.28
CA GLY A 330 -1.32 -0.67 -14.72
C GLY A 330 0.07 -0.46 -15.31
N LEU A 331 0.92 -1.50 -15.37
CA LEU A 331 2.27 -1.39 -15.94
C LEU A 331 2.24 -0.84 -17.38
N PHE A 332 1.13 -1.07 -18.09
CA PHE A 332 0.83 -0.56 -19.44
C PHE A 332 -0.04 0.71 -19.45
N ALA A 333 -0.78 1.02 -18.38
CA ALA A 333 -1.61 2.22 -18.27
C ALA A 333 -0.83 3.43 -17.68
N PHE A 334 0.15 3.15 -16.84
CA PHE A 334 1.02 4.07 -16.13
C PHE A 334 2.41 3.43 -15.94
N PRO A 335 3.43 3.74 -16.78
CA PRO A 335 4.80 3.38 -16.43
C PRO A 335 5.12 3.91 -15.02
N ARG A 336 5.85 3.13 -14.21
CA ARG A 336 6.23 3.48 -12.80
C ARG A 336 6.84 4.89 -12.62
N VAL A 337 7.27 5.51 -13.72
CA VAL A 337 7.78 6.89 -13.80
C VAL A 337 6.68 7.97 -13.69
N LEU A 338 5.39 7.59 -13.76
CA LEU A 338 4.24 8.53 -13.71
C LEU A 338 3.61 8.71 -12.32
N ALA A 339 4.26 8.25 -11.25
CA ALA A 339 3.78 8.58 -9.90
C ALA A 339 3.76 10.11 -9.71
N LEU A 340 2.63 10.64 -9.25
CA LEU A 340 2.48 12.05 -8.95
C LEU A 340 3.23 12.35 -7.64
N ARG A 341 4.32 13.14 -7.72
CA ARG A 341 5.04 13.63 -6.56
C ARG A 341 4.42 14.92 -6.04
N VAL A 342 4.09 14.96 -4.76
CA VAL A 342 3.51 16.14 -4.10
C VAL A 342 4.14 16.36 -2.74
N ILE A 343 4.13 17.61 -2.30
CA ILE A 343 4.52 18.01 -0.95
C ILE A 343 3.24 18.32 -0.18
N PRO A 344 2.94 17.68 0.96
CA PRO A 344 1.66 17.85 1.65
C PRO A 344 1.34 19.29 2.09
N ALA A 345 2.37 20.12 2.35
CA ALA A 345 2.23 21.54 2.70
C ALA A 345 1.69 22.41 1.56
N ASP A 346 1.88 21.99 0.31
CA ASP A 346 1.53 22.78 -0.86
C ASP A 346 0.01 22.84 -1.10
N SER A 347 -0.38 23.71 -2.03
CA SER A 347 -1.73 23.81 -2.57
C SER A 347 -1.71 24.08 -4.08
N GLY A 348 -2.87 23.94 -4.72
CA GLY A 348 -3.06 24.25 -6.14
C GLY A 348 -3.19 23.03 -7.04
N VAL A 349 -3.31 23.26 -8.34
CA VAL A 349 -3.65 22.19 -9.29
C VAL A 349 -2.46 21.27 -9.55
N ARG A 350 -2.68 19.98 -9.33
CA ARG A 350 -1.78 18.87 -9.67
C ARG A 350 -2.30 18.14 -10.90
N ARG A 351 -1.40 17.67 -11.74
CA ARG A 351 -1.71 17.02 -13.01
C ARG A 351 -1.22 15.60 -12.97
N LEU A 352 -2.12 14.65 -13.18
CA LEU A 352 -1.80 13.24 -13.31
C LEU A 352 -2.09 12.81 -14.75
N ASN A 353 -1.09 12.28 -15.45
CA ASN A 353 -1.29 11.75 -16.80
C ASN A 353 -2.10 10.45 -16.72
N VAL A 354 -3.23 10.42 -17.43
CA VAL A 354 -4.18 9.30 -17.46
C VAL A 354 -4.47 8.83 -18.89
N LEU A 355 -3.60 9.15 -19.85
CA LEU A 355 -3.75 8.76 -21.24
C LEU A 355 -3.85 7.24 -21.41
N GLY A 356 -2.97 6.48 -20.76
CA GLY A 356 -2.99 5.02 -20.82
C GLY A 356 -4.26 4.43 -20.21
N ALA A 357 -4.80 5.02 -19.14
CA ALA A 357 -6.08 4.60 -18.58
C ALA A 357 -7.23 4.80 -19.57
N LEU A 358 -7.30 5.98 -20.20
CA LEU A 358 -8.36 6.32 -21.14
C LEU A 358 -8.33 5.42 -22.38
N ASN A 359 -7.14 5.13 -22.92
CA ASN A 359 -6.97 4.20 -24.04
C ASN A 359 -7.34 2.75 -23.69
N ASN A 360 -7.18 2.35 -22.43
CA ASN A 360 -7.64 1.04 -21.97
C ASN A 360 -9.15 1.00 -21.71
N TRP A 361 -9.78 2.13 -21.37
CA TRP A 361 -11.22 2.16 -21.10
C TRP A 361 -12.10 2.05 -22.34
N SER A 362 -11.56 2.34 -23.53
CA SER A 362 -12.26 2.11 -24.80
C SER A 362 -12.30 0.64 -25.20
N SER A 363 -11.41 -0.21 -24.67
CA SER A 363 -11.42 -1.66 -24.90
C SER A 363 -12.24 -2.45 -23.87
N LEU A 364 -12.73 -1.79 -22.81
CA LEU A 364 -13.56 -2.44 -21.81
C LEU A 364 -14.97 -2.74 -22.33
N PRO A 365 -15.60 -3.86 -21.93
CA PRO A 365 -16.99 -4.15 -22.26
C PRO A 365 -17.93 -3.03 -21.82
N ALA A 366 -19.01 -2.82 -22.58
CA ALA A 366 -20.06 -1.86 -22.24
C ALA A 366 -20.60 -2.11 -20.82
N GLY A 367 -20.88 -1.03 -20.08
CA GLY A 367 -21.36 -1.10 -18.69
C GLY A 367 -20.27 -1.38 -17.65
N THR A 368 -19.02 -1.63 -18.05
CA THR A 368 -17.90 -1.74 -17.11
C THR A 368 -17.54 -0.37 -16.53
N PRO A 369 -17.53 -0.19 -15.19
CA PRO A 369 -17.17 1.07 -14.56
C PRO A 369 -15.75 1.52 -14.93
N LYS A 370 -15.60 2.76 -15.39
CA LYS A 370 -14.31 3.35 -15.70
C LYS A 370 -13.79 4.02 -14.44
N SER A 371 -12.75 3.47 -13.82
CA SER A 371 -12.32 3.93 -12.50
C SER A 371 -10.80 4.00 -12.34
N LEU A 372 -10.38 4.96 -11.50
CA LEU A 372 -9.02 5.10 -11.02
C LEU A 372 -9.03 5.03 -9.50
N ILE A 373 -8.03 4.34 -8.95
CA ILE A 373 -7.76 4.32 -7.52
C ILE A 373 -6.42 5.01 -7.29
N LEU A 374 -6.35 5.90 -6.30
CA LEU A 374 -5.11 6.57 -5.90
C LEU A 374 -4.66 6.00 -4.56
N ARG A 375 -3.38 5.62 -4.46
CA ARG A 375 -2.71 5.22 -3.22
C ARG A 375 -1.35 5.90 -3.09
N THR A 376 -0.75 5.88 -1.91
CA THR A 376 0.68 6.22 -1.78
C THR A 376 1.56 5.03 -2.16
N ALA A 377 2.79 5.30 -2.61
CA ALA A 377 3.74 4.24 -3.00
C ALA A 377 4.08 3.30 -1.82
N ASN A 378 4.32 3.90 -0.64
CA ASN A 378 4.63 3.20 0.61
C ASN A 378 3.39 3.12 1.51
N GLU A 379 2.32 2.57 0.95
CA GLU A 379 1.01 2.49 1.60
C GLU A 379 1.08 1.73 2.94
N GLY A 380 0.51 2.33 3.99
CA GLY A 380 0.51 1.75 5.34
C GLY A 380 1.87 1.74 6.07
N SER A 381 2.97 2.08 5.39
CA SER A 381 4.32 2.13 5.95
C SER A 381 4.91 3.55 6.02
N GLU A 382 4.16 4.55 5.56
CA GLU A 382 4.44 5.98 5.73
C GLU A 382 3.20 6.74 6.20
N PRO A 383 3.36 7.78 7.05
CA PRO A 383 2.25 8.59 7.52
C PRO A 383 1.89 9.76 6.58
N GLY A 384 2.63 9.94 5.48
CA GLY A 384 2.42 11.04 4.54
C GLY A 384 1.07 10.96 3.83
N GLU A 385 0.45 12.11 3.57
CA GLU A 385 -0.92 12.21 3.07
C GLU A 385 -1.07 13.29 2.00
N PHE A 386 -1.72 12.95 0.90
CA PHE A 386 -2.15 13.88 -0.14
C PHE A 386 -3.65 14.17 0.02
N ARG A 387 -4.03 15.45 0.04
CA ARG A 387 -5.43 15.88 0.08
C ARG A 387 -5.79 16.72 -1.13
N PHE A 388 -6.99 16.51 -1.65
CA PHE A 388 -7.53 17.31 -2.75
C PHE A 388 -9.06 17.38 -2.68
N TYR A 389 -9.65 18.36 -3.35
CA TYR A 389 -11.10 18.56 -3.32
C TYR A 389 -11.88 17.41 -4.01
N SER A 390 -13.02 17.03 -3.42
CA SER A 390 -13.98 16.08 -3.99
C SER A 390 -14.97 16.75 -4.95
N ILE A 391 -15.86 15.97 -5.57
CA ILE A 391 -17.00 16.46 -6.35
C ILE A 391 -18.02 17.23 -5.49
N GLU A 392 -18.01 17.09 -4.17
CA GLU A 392 -18.89 17.86 -3.27
C GLU A 392 -18.37 19.30 -3.03
N ALA A 393 -17.12 19.59 -3.40
CA ALA A 393 -16.54 20.91 -3.30
C ALA A 393 -17.13 21.91 -4.31
N PRO A 394 -16.83 23.21 -4.22
CA PRO A 394 -17.22 24.18 -5.24
C PRO A 394 -16.73 23.81 -6.65
N LEU A 395 -17.54 24.06 -7.68
CA LEU A 395 -17.30 23.63 -9.07
C LEU A 395 -15.89 24.01 -9.60
N SER A 396 -15.35 25.16 -9.21
CA SER A 396 -14.06 25.65 -9.69
C SER A 396 -12.86 24.81 -9.25
N VAL A 397 -12.99 24.02 -8.18
CA VAL A 397 -11.89 23.25 -7.57
C VAL A 397 -12.05 21.73 -7.70
N ARG A 398 -13.19 21.27 -8.23
CA ARG A 398 -13.48 19.84 -8.41
C ARG A 398 -12.45 19.12 -9.29
N PRO A 399 -12.29 17.80 -9.13
CA PRO A 399 -11.51 16.98 -10.04
C PRO A 399 -12.02 17.12 -11.49
N ARG A 400 -11.12 17.39 -12.43
CA ARG A 400 -11.45 17.62 -13.84
C ARG A 400 -10.54 16.85 -14.77
N LEU A 401 -11.04 16.47 -15.93
CA LEU A 401 -10.22 15.81 -16.95
C LEU A 401 -9.95 16.77 -18.10
N ARG A 402 -8.66 17.08 -18.32
CA ARG A 402 -8.20 17.80 -19.52
C ARG A 402 -7.81 16.80 -20.59
N ILE A 403 -8.40 16.91 -21.77
CA ILE A 403 -8.20 15.96 -22.87
C ILE A 403 -7.89 16.74 -24.14
N THR A 404 -6.88 16.28 -24.86
CA THR A 404 -6.63 16.67 -26.25
C THR A 404 -6.86 15.47 -27.15
N PHE A 405 -7.79 15.58 -28.09
CA PHE A 405 -8.17 14.48 -28.96
C PHE A 405 -8.44 14.93 -30.40
N LEU A 406 -8.32 13.97 -31.31
CA LEU A 406 -8.65 14.11 -32.71
C LEU A 406 -9.94 13.31 -32.98
N PRO A 407 -11.08 13.97 -33.30
CA PRO A 407 -12.28 13.25 -33.70
C PRO A 407 -11.99 12.39 -34.94
N ARG A 408 -12.40 11.12 -34.93
CA ARG A 408 -12.40 10.29 -36.13
C ARG A 408 -13.52 10.79 -37.04
N VAL A 409 -13.16 11.07 -38.29
CA VAL A 409 -14.14 11.29 -39.34
C VAL A 409 -14.31 9.94 -40.00
N ASP A 410 -15.35 9.20 -39.62
CA ASP A 410 -15.67 7.94 -40.27
C ASP A 410 -16.03 8.25 -41.73
N ARG A 411 -15.12 7.91 -42.63
CA ARG A 411 -15.46 7.79 -44.04
C ARG A 411 -16.25 6.51 -44.17
N ALA A 412 -17.57 6.62 -44.27
CA ALA A 412 -18.35 5.62 -44.98
C ALA A 412 -17.76 5.57 -46.40
N LEU A 413 -16.98 4.54 -46.70
CA LEU A 413 -16.68 4.20 -48.08
C LEU A 413 -18.04 3.88 -48.74
N PRO A 414 -18.39 4.49 -49.88
CA PRO A 414 -19.62 4.19 -50.59
C PRO A 414 -19.67 2.75 -51.11
#